data_AF-A0A554UPT2-F1
#
_entry.id   AF-A0A554UPT2-F1
#
_cell.length_a   1.000
_cell.length_b   1.000
_cell.length_c   1.000
_cell.angle_alpha   90.00
_cell.angle_beta   90.00
_cell.angle_gamma   90.00
#
_symmetry.space_group_name_H-M   'P 1'
#
loop_
_entity.id
_entity.type
_entity.pdbx_description
1 polymer ?
#
loop_
_entity_poly.entity_id
_entity_poly.type
_entity_poly.pdbx_seq_one_letter_code
_entity_poly.pdbx_strand_id
1 'polypeptide(L)'
;MKRVHAHLFSDTYEWAGQERTVPENNVMMSKQAPSVLSTGPRTLAYTYYRVRDIAPAAQAAYTALADEDHLKGLRRAKFVDRLARHWAQINHIHSFREGNTRSQFEFFRVLCADAGWSLDTGAYRQGSLRQAFVNGRYYFQATGDHRRLARALDVAVTTPHLDKDRSGIAVRFGLSSSQQLPHPDVMNRAHAAHQPTVLPPPSRGPGITR
;
A
#
# COMPACT_ATOMS: atom_id res chain seq x y z
N MET A 1 -6.21 3.88 0.57
CA MET A 1 -6.49 2.69 -0.28
C MET A 1 -7.33 2.93 -1.52
N LYS A 2 -8.27 3.89 -1.58
CA LYS A 2 -9.10 4.15 -2.78
C LYS A 2 -8.28 4.26 -4.07
N ARG A 3 -7.17 5.03 -4.04
CA ARG A 3 -6.21 5.13 -5.17
C ARG A 3 -5.57 3.79 -5.58
N VAL A 4 -5.20 2.95 -4.62
CA VAL A 4 -4.67 1.60 -4.88
C VAL A 4 -5.73 0.74 -5.56
N HIS A 5 -6.96 0.77 -5.05
CA HIS A 5 -8.06 0.03 -5.66
C HIS A 5 -8.39 0.54 -7.06
N ALA A 6 -8.43 1.85 -7.29
CA ALA A 6 -8.62 2.42 -8.62
C ALA A 6 -7.54 1.90 -9.58
N HIS A 7 -6.27 2.06 -9.21
CA HIS A 7 -5.13 1.62 -10.03
C HIS A 7 -5.17 0.12 -10.39
N LEU A 8 -5.58 -0.75 -9.47
CA LEU A 8 -5.63 -2.19 -9.72
C LEU A 8 -6.83 -2.64 -10.56
N PHE A 9 -7.90 -1.84 -10.64
CA PHE A 9 -9.19 -2.32 -11.11
C PHE A 9 -9.92 -1.42 -12.11
N SER A 10 -9.37 -0.26 -12.48
CA SER A 10 -10.01 0.66 -13.45
C SER A 10 -10.32 0.00 -14.80
N ASP A 11 -9.52 -0.99 -15.23
CA ASP A 11 -9.73 -1.70 -16.49
C ASP A 11 -10.81 -2.81 -16.39
N THR A 12 -11.32 -3.09 -15.19
CA THR A 12 -12.26 -4.20 -14.93
C THR A 12 -13.58 -3.71 -14.33
N TYR A 13 -13.55 -2.68 -13.49
CA TYR A 13 -14.70 -2.22 -12.73
C TYR A 13 -14.89 -0.71 -12.90
N GLU A 14 -16.07 -0.30 -13.34
CA GLU A 14 -16.45 1.13 -13.42
C GLU A 14 -16.43 1.82 -12.04
N TRP A 15 -16.66 1.05 -10.98
CA TRP A 15 -16.64 1.52 -9.58
C TRP A 15 -15.24 1.42 -8.94
N ALA A 16 -14.17 1.24 -9.71
CA ALA A 16 -12.82 1.13 -9.17
C ALA A 16 -12.44 2.36 -8.30
N GLY A 17 -12.07 2.10 -7.05
CA GLY A 17 -11.73 3.14 -6.08
C GLY A 17 -12.92 3.66 -5.26
N GLN A 18 -14.15 3.26 -5.59
CA GLN A 18 -15.36 3.62 -4.86
C GLN A 18 -15.66 2.61 -3.76
N GLU A 19 -16.12 3.11 -2.61
CA GLU A 19 -16.65 2.27 -1.53
C GLU A 19 -17.93 1.55 -1.98
N ARG A 20 -18.19 0.37 -1.41
CA ARG A 20 -19.41 -0.37 -1.74
C ARG A 20 -20.64 0.34 -1.21
N THR A 21 -21.68 0.32 -2.02
CA THR A 21 -23.04 0.78 -1.69
C THR A 21 -23.99 -0.38 -1.38
N VAL A 22 -23.50 -1.63 -1.48
CA VAL A 22 -24.26 -2.86 -1.25
C VAL A 22 -23.71 -3.67 -0.06
N PRO A 23 -24.52 -4.56 0.56
CA PRO A 23 -25.96 -4.77 0.31
C PRO A 23 -26.80 -3.52 0.60
N GLU A 24 -27.84 -3.32 -0.19
CA GLU A 24 -28.82 -2.24 -0.02
C GLU A 24 -29.54 -2.39 1.33
N ASN A 25 -30.30 -1.37 1.77
CA ASN A 25 -31.02 -1.34 3.05
C ASN A 25 -30.12 -1.41 4.31
N ASN A 26 -28.84 -1.05 4.18
CA ASN A 26 -27.92 -0.91 5.32
C ASN A 26 -27.73 -2.21 6.14
N VAL A 27 -27.87 -3.36 5.48
CA VAL A 27 -27.59 -4.68 6.08
C VAL A 27 -26.08 -4.92 6.12
N MET A 28 -25.62 -5.75 7.07
CA MET A 28 -24.23 -6.19 7.09
C MET A 28 -23.99 -7.26 6.03
N MET A 29 -22.93 -7.09 5.23
CA MET A 29 -22.41 -8.20 4.43
C MET A 29 -21.81 -9.24 5.38
N SER A 30 -22.03 -10.52 5.13
CA SER A 30 -21.41 -11.58 5.91
C SER A 30 -20.71 -12.60 5.02
N LYS A 31 -19.77 -13.33 5.62
CA LYS A 31 -19.12 -14.48 4.98
C LYS A 31 -19.18 -15.67 5.91
N GLN A 32 -19.64 -16.80 5.38
CA GLN A 32 -19.61 -18.07 6.07
C GLN A 32 -18.19 -18.63 6.04
N ALA A 33 -17.66 -19.01 7.20
CA ALA A 33 -16.37 -19.67 7.33
C ALA A 33 -16.33 -20.56 8.58
N PRO A 34 -15.41 -21.55 8.65
CA PRO A 34 -15.20 -22.35 9.85
C PRO A 34 -14.99 -21.48 11.09
N SER A 35 -15.49 -21.96 12.23
CA SER A 35 -15.29 -21.33 13.54
C SER A 35 -13.81 -21.29 13.86
N VAL A 36 -13.30 -20.10 14.12
CA VAL A 36 -11.94 -19.89 14.65
C VAL A 36 -11.91 -19.85 16.18
N LEU A 37 -13.09 -19.96 16.82
CA LEU A 37 -13.29 -19.90 18.27
C LEU A 37 -13.34 -21.28 18.94
N SER A 38 -13.61 -22.34 18.19
CA SER A 38 -13.82 -23.68 18.71
C SER A 38 -13.28 -24.72 17.75
N THR A 39 -12.70 -25.80 18.27
CA THR A 39 -12.35 -26.98 17.49
C THR A 39 -13.61 -27.77 17.14
N GLY A 40 -13.83 -28.07 15.86
CA GLY A 40 -14.99 -28.85 15.38
C GLY A 40 -15.64 -28.26 14.13
N PRO A 41 -16.60 -28.98 13.50
CA PRO A 41 -17.19 -28.63 12.22
C PRO A 41 -18.29 -27.57 12.33
N ARG A 42 -18.01 -26.46 13.02
CA ARG A 42 -18.95 -25.34 13.16
C ARG A 42 -18.61 -24.25 12.14
N THR A 43 -19.62 -23.76 11.44
CA THR A 43 -19.53 -22.59 10.54
C THR A 43 -20.16 -21.38 11.21
N LEU A 44 -19.52 -20.21 11.09
CA LEU A 44 -20.01 -18.93 11.62
C LEU A 44 -20.14 -17.91 10.48
N ALA A 45 -21.10 -17.00 10.65
CA ALA A 45 -21.25 -15.82 9.81
C ALA A 45 -20.38 -14.68 10.36
N TYR A 46 -19.36 -14.28 9.60
CA TYR A 46 -18.51 -13.15 9.92
C TYR A 46 -19.01 -11.91 9.19
N THR A 47 -19.55 -10.94 9.93
CA THR A 47 -20.21 -9.73 9.41
C THR A 47 -19.29 -8.51 9.28
N TYR A 48 -19.27 -7.86 8.13
CA TYR A 48 -18.56 -6.61 7.90
C TYR A 48 -19.44 -5.39 8.18
N TYR A 49 -18.84 -4.19 8.14
CA TYR A 49 -19.53 -2.94 8.46
C TYR A 49 -20.76 -2.71 7.58
N ARG A 50 -21.75 -1.97 8.07
CA ARG A 50 -22.86 -1.54 7.18
C ARG A 50 -22.39 -0.40 6.29
N VAL A 51 -23.03 -0.22 5.14
CA VAL A 51 -22.63 0.79 4.14
C VAL A 51 -22.48 2.18 4.77
N ARG A 52 -23.43 2.62 5.61
CA ARG A 52 -23.38 3.94 6.26
C ARG A 52 -22.19 4.12 7.22
N ASP A 53 -21.64 3.01 7.73
CA ASP A 53 -20.58 3.01 8.73
C ASP A 53 -19.18 2.89 8.07
N ILE A 54 -19.08 2.60 6.77
CA ILE A 54 -17.80 2.35 6.08
C ILE A 54 -16.91 3.59 6.06
N ALA A 55 -17.40 4.69 5.51
CA ALA A 55 -16.63 5.93 5.35
C ALA A 55 -16.07 6.45 6.68
N PRO A 56 -16.88 6.65 7.75
CA PRO A 56 -16.34 7.11 9.03
C PRO A 56 -15.37 6.11 9.66
N ALA A 57 -15.63 4.80 9.57
CA ALA A 57 -14.74 3.78 10.13
C ALA A 57 -13.39 3.70 9.37
N ALA A 58 -13.43 3.80 8.03
CA ALA A 58 -12.23 3.83 7.20
C ALA A 58 -11.39 5.07 7.50
N GLN A 59 -12.03 6.24 7.61
CA GLN A 59 -11.34 7.48 7.97
C GLN A 59 -10.67 7.34 9.34
N ALA A 60 -11.38 6.84 10.35
CA ALA A 60 -10.81 6.64 11.68
C ALA A 60 -9.62 5.65 11.67
N ALA A 61 -9.71 4.56 10.91
CA ALA A 61 -8.63 3.58 10.79
C ALA A 61 -7.37 4.19 10.12
N TYR A 62 -7.54 4.99 9.07
CA TYR A 62 -6.40 5.64 8.41
C TYR A 62 -5.80 6.77 9.25
N THR A 63 -6.62 7.53 9.99
CA THR A 63 -6.13 8.52 10.95
C THR A 63 -5.31 7.85 12.05
N ALA A 64 -5.81 6.77 12.66
CA ALA A 64 -5.07 6.04 13.68
C ALA A 64 -3.72 5.49 13.17
N LEU A 65 -3.65 5.09 11.90
CA LEU A 65 -2.40 4.65 11.27
C LEU A 65 -1.42 5.82 11.04
N ALA A 66 -1.94 6.98 10.64
CA ALA A 66 -1.14 8.20 10.45
C ALA A 66 -0.60 8.74 11.78
N ASP A 67 -1.39 8.70 12.85
CA ASP A 67 -1.00 9.11 14.21
C ASP A 67 0.16 8.26 14.78
N GLU A 68 0.38 7.07 14.21
CA GLU A 68 1.52 6.20 14.52
C GLU A 68 2.69 6.36 13.54
N ASP A 69 2.77 7.51 12.85
CA ASP A 69 3.77 7.80 11.81
C ASP A 69 3.88 6.67 10.78
N HIS A 70 2.73 6.10 10.40
CA HIS A 70 2.66 4.98 9.44
C HIS A 70 3.57 3.80 9.82
N LEU A 71 3.77 3.58 11.13
CA LEU A 71 4.57 2.50 11.70
C LEU A 71 6.08 2.60 11.45
N LYS A 72 6.59 3.78 11.06
CA LYS A 72 8.02 4.03 10.86
C LYS A 72 8.79 3.97 12.18
N GLY A 73 10.08 3.62 12.09
CA GLY A 73 11.00 3.58 13.24
C GLY A 73 10.72 2.47 14.27
N LEU A 74 9.72 1.61 14.03
CA LEU A 74 9.39 0.53 14.96
C LEU A 74 10.31 -0.68 14.80
N ARG A 75 10.77 -1.24 15.92
CA ARG A 75 11.43 -2.56 15.95
C ARG A 75 10.46 -3.64 15.47
N ARG A 76 10.98 -4.68 14.81
CA ARG A 76 10.22 -5.76 14.16
C ARG A 76 9.01 -6.26 14.95
N ALA A 77 9.21 -6.64 16.21
CA ALA A 77 8.12 -7.19 17.04
C ALA A 77 6.94 -6.20 17.20
N LYS A 78 7.25 -4.92 17.46
CA LYS A 78 6.23 -3.87 17.57
C LYS A 78 5.64 -3.52 16.21
N PHE A 79 6.46 -3.48 15.16
CA PHE A 79 6.00 -3.25 13.79
C PHE A 79 4.96 -4.29 13.36
N VAL A 80 5.27 -5.59 13.49
CA VAL A 80 4.37 -6.69 13.10
C VAL A 80 3.08 -6.68 13.93
N ASP A 81 3.18 -6.41 15.24
CA ASP A 81 2.00 -6.27 16.11
C ASP A 81 1.06 -5.15 15.63
N ARG A 82 1.59 -3.94 15.41
CA ARG A 82 0.79 -2.80 14.93
C ARG A 82 0.27 -3.00 13.52
N LEU A 83 1.09 -3.53 12.62
CA LEU A 83 0.69 -3.88 11.25
C LEU A 83 -0.51 -4.82 11.26
N ALA A 84 -0.47 -5.87 12.08
CA ALA A 84 -1.55 -6.82 12.20
C ALA A 84 -2.83 -6.18 12.74
N ARG A 85 -2.74 -5.33 13.75
CA ARG A 85 -3.90 -4.60 14.29
C ARG A 85 -4.56 -3.74 13.21
N HIS A 86 -3.79 -2.90 12.51
CA HIS A 86 -4.30 -2.03 11.46
C HIS A 86 -4.87 -2.80 10.28
N TRP A 87 -4.20 -3.88 9.86
CA TRP A 87 -4.70 -4.74 8.80
C TRP A 87 -6.01 -5.42 9.20
N ALA A 88 -6.11 -5.95 10.42
CA ALA A 88 -7.33 -6.59 10.89
C ALA A 88 -8.52 -5.62 10.93
N GLN A 89 -8.30 -4.39 11.41
CA GLN A 89 -9.31 -3.33 11.43
C GLN A 89 -9.80 -2.97 10.02
N ILE A 90 -8.86 -2.65 9.11
CA ILE A 90 -9.18 -2.32 7.71
C ILE A 90 -9.89 -3.49 7.01
N ASN A 91 -9.50 -4.72 7.30
CA ASN A 91 -10.15 -5.90 6.75
C ASN A 91 -11.60 -6.06 7.25
N HIS A 92 -11.87 -5.74 8.51
CA HIS A 92 -13.21 -5.82 9.09
C HIS A 92 -14.16 -4.76 8.49
N ILE A 93 -13.64 -3.57 8.15
CA ILE A 93 -14.42 -2.53 7.46
C ILE A 93 -14.88 -3.00 6.08
N HIS A 94 -14.00 -3.66 5.33
CA HIS A 94 -14.30 -4.28 4.03
C HIS A 94 -14.95 -3.28 3.04
N SER A 95 -14.21 -2.21 2.75
CA SER A 95 -14.69 -1.00 2.11
C SER A 95 -15.18 -1.15 0.67
N PHE A 96 -14.65 -2.10 -0.11
CA PHE A 96 -14.94 -2.22 -1.55
C PHE A 96 -15.92 -3.35 -1.85
N ARG A 97 -16.55 -3.31 -3.03
CA ARG A 97 -17.50 -4.34 -3.47
C ARG A 97 -16.84 -5.70 -3.69
N GLU A 98 -15.65 -5.66 -4.28
CA GLU A 98 -14.78 -6.79 -4.61
C GLU A 98 -13.33 -6.27 -4.58
N GLY A 99 -12.33 -7.16 -4.57
CA GLY A 99 -10.93 -6.73 -4.69
C GLY A 99 -10.25 -6.27 -3.40
N ASN A 100 -10.97 -6.24 -2.26
CA ASN A 100 -10.46 -5.84 -0.95
C ASN A 100 -9.10 -6.46 -0.60
N THR A 101 -8.97 -7.79 -0.68
CA THR A 101 -7.73 -8.48 -0.31
C THR A 101 -6.54 -8.03 -1.16
N ARG A 102 -6.71 -7.90 -2.48
CA ARG A 102 -5.63 -7.48 -3.40
C ARG A 102 -5.21 -6.04 -3.14
N SER A 103 -6.16 -5.12 -2.97
CA SER A 103 -5.87 -3.72 -2.62
C SER A 103 -5.21 -3.59 -1.26
N GLN A 104 -5.60 -4.40 -0.27
CA GLN A 104 -4.95 -4.41 1.05
C GLN A 104 -3.51 -4.91 0.96
N PHE A 105 -3.25 -5.99 0.23
CA PHE A 105 -1.89 -6.50 0.05
C PHE A 105 -0.97 -5.44 -0.56
N GLU A 106 -1.39 -4.75 -1.63
CA GLU A 106 -0.58 -3.69 -2.21
C GLU A 106 -0.42 -2.48 -1.27
N PHE A 107 -1.48 -2.07 -0.60
CA PHE A 107 -1.41 -0.97 0.39
C PHE A 107 -0.41 -1.28 1.51
N PHE A 108 -0.50 -2.45 2.11
CA PHE A 108 0.40 -2.84 3.20
C PHE A 108 1.80 -3.20 2.71
N ARG A 109 1.97 -3.66 1.47
CA ARG A 109 3.31 -3.84 0.87
C ARG A 109 4.04 -2.50 0.75
N VAL A 110 3.36 -1.46 0.25
CA VAL A 110 3.93 -0.11 0.16
C VAL A 110 4.20 0.46 1.56
N LEU A 111 3.27 0.28 2.51
CA LEU A 111 3.49 0.71 3.90
C LEU A 111 4.69 0.02 4.55
N CYS A 112 4.84 -1.29 4.37
CA CYS A 112 6.01 -2.02 4.89
C CYS A 112 7.30 -1.46 4.29
N ALA A 113 7.33 -1.21 2.98
CA ALA A 113 8.50 -0.66 2.30
C ALA A 113 8.88 0.73 2.83
N ASP A 114 7.90 1.62 3.05
CA ASP A 114 8.11 2.96 3.62
C ASP A 114 8.61 2.90 5.08
N ALA A 115 8.15 1.90 5.84
CA ALA A 115 8.60 1.64 7.21
C ALA A 115 9.93 0.88 7.32
N GLY A 116 10.61 0.60 6.20
CA GLY A 116 11.90 -0.09 6.19
C GLY A 116 11.81 -1.62 6.34
N TRP A 117 10.67 -2.20 6.00
CA TRP A 117 10.40 -3.65 5.99
C TRP A 117 10.01 -4.13 4.59
N SER A 118 9.95 -5.44 4.39
CA SER A 118 9.40 -6.05 3.17
C SER A 118 8.28 -7.02 3.53
N LEU A 119 7.29 -7.11 2.65
CA LEU A 119 6.19 -8.05 2.77
C LEU A 119 6.31 -9.08 1.64
N ASP A 120 6.74 -10.29 1.96
CA ASP A 120 6.80 -11.39 1.01
C ASP A 120 5.39 -11.92 0.73
N THR A 121 4.79 -11.43 -0.36
CA THR A 121 3.48 -11.89 -0.81
C THR A 121 3.53 -13.31 -1.39
N GLY A 122 4.71 -13.78 -1.81
CA GLY A 122 4.94 -15.14 -2.30
C GLY A 122 4.78 -16.19 -1.22
N ALA A 123 5.09 -15.86 0.04
CA ALA A 123 4.90 -16.75 1.19
C ALA A 123 3.44 -17.22 1.33
N TYR A 124 2.46 -16.41 0.92
CA TYR A 124 1.04 -16.76 0.97
C TYR A 124 0.57 -17.73 -0.12
N ARG A 125 1.44 -18.16 -1.04
CA ARG A 125 1.12 -19.27 -1.96
C ARG A 125 1.05 -20.61 -1.23
N GLN A 126 1.73 -20.72 -0.08
CA GLN A 126 1.65 -21.91 0.76
C GLN A 126 0.31 -21.93 1.51
N GLY A 127 -0.44 -23.03 1.38
CA GLY A 127 -1.81 -23.14 1.90
C GLY A 127 -1.93 -22.89 3.41
N SER A 128 -0.95 -23.33 4.20
CA SER A 128 -0.97 -23.19 5.66
C SER A 128 -0.86 -21.73 6.12
N LEU A 129 0.05 -20.94 5.55
CA LEU A 129 0.22 -19.54 5.92
C LEU A 129 -0.98 -18.69 5.48
N ARG A 130 -1.47 -18.92 4.26
CA ARG A 130 -2.70 -18.29 3.77
C ARG A 130 -3.88 -18.57 4.69
N GLN A 131 -4.04 -19.82 5.12
CA GLN A 131 -5.10 -20.20 6.03
C GLN A 131 -4.94 -19.55 7.40
N ALA A 132 -3.72 -19.51 7.95
CA ALA A 132 -3.43 -18.85 9.22
C ALA A 132 -3.77 -17.36 9.18
N PHE A 133 -3.46 -16.69 8.07
CA PHE A 133 -3.78 -15.28 7.85
C PHE A 133 -5.28 -15.02 7.76
N VAL A 134 -6.01 -15.82 6.99
CA VAL A 134 -7.48 -15.74 6.89
C VAL A 134 -8.13 -16.01 8.25
N ASN A 135 -7.68 -17.05 8.96
CA ASN A 135 -8.18 -17.37 10.29
C ASN A 135 -7.87 -16.27 11.31
N GLY A 136 -6.71 -15.62 11.21
CA GLY A 136 -6.33 -14.49 12.05
C GLY A 136 -7.28 -13.29 11.89
N ARG A 137 -7.69 -12.99 10.65
CA ARG A 137 -8.68 -11.93 10.37
C ARG A 137 -10.05 -12.24 10.97
N TYR A 138 -10.54 -13.47 10.80
CA TYR A 138 -11.80 -13.90 11.41
C TYR A 138 -11.73 -13.93 12.94
N TYR A 139 -10.58 -14.30 13.50
CA TYR A 139 -10.40 -14.33 14.95
C TYR A 139 -10.45 -12.92 15.53
N PHE A 140 -9.79 -11.96 14.89
CA PHE A 140 -9.90 -10.55 15.26
C PHE A 140 -11.34 -10.05 15.18
N GLN A 141 -12.06 -10.39 14.11
CA GLN A 141 -13.46 -9.99 13.97
C GLN A 141 -14.36 -10.53 15.09
N ALA A 142 -14.09 -11.75 15.55
CA ALA A 142 -14.85 -12.38 16.61
C ALA A 142 -14.47 -11.94 18.03
N THR A 143 -13.25 -11.42 18.25
CA THR A 143 -12.68 -11.25 19.60
C THR A 143 -12.02 -9.89 19.85
N GLY A 144 -11.70 -9.14 18.81
CA GLY A 144 -10.82 -7.96 18.86
C GLY A 144 -9.33 -8.29 18.98
N ASP A 145 -8.94 -9.56 19.05
CA ASP A 145 -7.54 -9.98 19.23
C ASP A 145 -6.82 -10.21 17.90
N HIS A 146 -5.82 -9.37 17.60
CA HIS A 146 -5.03 -9.43 16.35
C HIS A 146 -3.81 -10.35 16.43
N ARG A 147 -3.49 -10.96 17.58
CA ARG A 147 -2.25 -11.72 17.78
C ARG A 147 -2.13 -12.93 16.86
N ARG A 148 -3.24 -13.56 16.47
CA ARG A 148 -3.23 -14.65 15.48
C ARG A 148 -2.80 -14.16 14.10
N LEU A 149 -3.27 -12.99 13.71
CA LEU A 149 -2.87 -12.35 12.45
C LEU A 149 -1.41 -11.89 12.51
N ALA A 150 -0.97 -11.36 13.65
CA ALA A 150 0.42 -10.98 13.87
C ALA A 150 1.38 -12.15 13.66
N ARG A 151 1.06 -13.35 14.17
CA ARG A 151 1.89 -14.55 13.92
C ARG A 151 2.00 -14.91 12.44
N ALA A 152 0.91 -14.79 11.68
CA ALA A 152 0.96 -15.05 10.24
C ALA A 152 1.78 -13.98 9.51
N LEU A 153 1.61 -12.71 9.88
CA LEU A 153 2.38 -11.61 9.30
C LEU A 153 3.86 -11.67 9.68
N ASP A 154 4.19 -12.18 10.86
CA ASP A 154 5.58 -12.33 11.28
C ASP A 154 6.36 -13.27 10.37
N VAL A 155 5.71 -14.26 9.76
CA VAL A 155 6.37 -15.13 8.77
C VAL A 155 6.61 -14.40 7.45
N ALA A 156 5.70 -13.51 7.05
CA ALA A 156 5.75 -12.81 5.76
C ALA A 156 6.53 -11.49 5.79
N VAL A 157 6.73 -10.89 6.97
CA VAL A 157 7.47 -9.65 7.14
C VAL A 157 8.95 -9.95 7.32
N THR A 158 9.73 -9.50 6.33
CA THR A 158 11.17 -9.69 6.26
C THR A 158 11.89 -8.34 6.32
N THR A 159 13.19 -8.37 6.56
CA THR A 159 14.04 -7.21 6.29
C THR A 159 14.02 -6.92 4.79
N PRO A 160 14.17 -5.65 4.36
CA PRO A 160 14.34 -5.34 2.96
C PRO A 160 15.45 -6.21 2.39
N HIS A 161 15.10 -7.04 1.43
CA HIS A 161 16.12 -7.65 0.60
C HIS A 161 16.81 -6.47 -0.10
N LEU A 162 18.13 -6.34 0.03
CA LEU A 162 18.91 -5.44 -0.82
C LEU A 162 18.88 -6.03 -2.24
N ASP A 163 17.71 -6.04 -2.87
CA ASP A 163 17.60 -6.40 -4.28
C ASP A 163 18.13 -5.22 -5.09
N LYS A 164 19.13 -5.55 -5.92
CA LYS A 164 19.99 -4.65 -6.71
C LYS A 164 19.27 -3.80 -7.77
N ASP A 165 17.94 -3.72 -7.76
CA ASP A 165 17.10 -3.12 -8.81
C ASP A 165 16.28 -1.90 -8.33
N ARG A 166 16.78 -1.14 -7.35
CA ARG A 166 16.13 0.09 -6.86
C ARG A 166 16.25 1.31 -7.81
N SER A 167 16.64 1.12 -9.07
CA SER A 167 16.70 2.20 -10.07
C SER A 167 15.34 2.49 -10.75
N GLY A 168 14.30 1.65 -10.59
CA GLY A 168 13.11 1.73 -11.44
C GLY A 168 11.84 2.41 -10.88
N ILE A 169 11.69 2.59 -9.55
CA ILE A 169 10.39 2.96 -8.97
C ILE A 169 10.25 4.46 -8.68
N ALA A 170 11.33 5.15 -8.29
CA ALA A 170 11.27 6.60 -8.01
C ALA A 170 10.94 7.44 -9.28
N VAL A 171 11.35 6.95 -10.45
CA VAL A 171 11.08 7.61 -11.75
C VAL A 171 9.62 7.42 -12.22
N ARG A 172 8.94 6.35 -11.79
CA ARG A 172 7.58 6.02 -12.26
C ARG A 172 6.44 6.73 -11.54
N PHE A 173 6.71 7.36 -10.39
CA PHE A 173 5.68 8.04 -9.58
C PHE A 173 5.89 9.55 -9.40
N GLY A 174 6.87 10.15 -10.07
CA GLY A 174 6.99 11.62 -10.15
C GLY A 174 7.17 12.33 -8.80
N LEU A 175 7.65 11.65 -7.77
CA LEU A 175 8.02 12.27 -6.51
C LEU A 175 9.47 12.73 -6.62
N SER A 176 9.66 13.94 -7.15
CA SER A 176 10.96 14.60 -7.15
C SER A 176 11.32 15.03 -5.73
N SER A 177 12.36 14.43 -5.15
CA SER A 177 12.98 14.90 -3.92
C SER A 177 13.69 16.23 -4.19
N SER A 178 13.03 17.33 -3.88
CA SER A 178 13.68 18.63 -3.70
C SER A 178 13.81 18.89 -2.21
N GLN A 179 15.04 18.82 -1.70
CA GLN A 179 15.67 19.79 -0.79
C GLN A 179 16.74 19.11 0.06
N GLN A 180 18.01 19.43 -0.20
CA GLN A 180 18.98 19.58 0.87
C GLN A 180 20.10 20.55 0.44
N LEU A 181 20.20 21.65 1.17
CA LEU A 181 21.41 22.45 1.37
C LEU A 181 21.75 22.32 2.88
N PRO A 182 23.01 22.52 3.36
CA PRO A 182 23.96 23.54 2.87
C PRO A 182 25.51 23.28 2.94
N HIS A 183 26.26 24.09 2.15
CA HIS A 183 27.58 24.78 2.37
C HIS A 183 28.92 24.05 2.69
N PRO A 184 30.12 24.72 2.66
CA PRO A 184 30.83 25.54 1.64
C PRO A 184 32.18 24.93 1.15
N ASP A 185 32.66 25.49 0.03
CA ASP A 185 34.07 25.76 -0.34
C ASP A 185 35.08 24.67 -0.81
N VAL A 186 35.88 25.14 -1.80
CA VAL A 186 37.22 24.71 -2.27
C VAL A 186 37.29 23.61 -3.35
N MET A 187 37.35 23.99 -4.64
CA MET A 187 38.60 23.93 -5.44
C MET A 187 38.47 24.34 -6.92
N ASN A 188 39.31 25.33 -7.22
CA ASN A 188 39.91 25.80 -8.45
C ASN A 188 40.33 24.70 -9.47
N ARG A 189 40.07 24.90 -10.78
CA ARG A 189 41.13 25.09 -11.81
C ARG A 189 40.58 25.25 -13.24
N ALA A 190 41.10 26.30 -13.88
CA ALA A 190 41.55 26.43 -15.27
C ALA A 190 40.56 26.16 -16.42
N HIS A 191 40.24 27.19 -17.20
CA HIS A 191 40.89 27.43 -18.50
C HIS A 191 40.45 28.78 -19.09
N ALA A 192 41.43 29.60 -19.43
CA ALA A 192 41.29 30.85 -20.17
C ALA A 192 41.83 30.67 -21.60
N ALA A 193 41.39 31.58 -22.48
CA ALA A 193 41.82 31.87 -23.84
C ALA A 193 41.13 31.08 -24.97
N HIS A 194 40.21 31.74 -25.68
CA HIS A 194 40.43 32.23 -27.05
C HIS A 194 39.21 33.06 -27.51
N GLN A 195 39.44 34.30 -27.96
CA GLN A 195 38.50 35.08 -28.78
C GLN A 195 38.89 34.97 -30.29
N PRO A 196 38.28 35.70 -31.26
CA PRO A 196 37.15 35.21 -32.05
C PRO A 196 37.38 35.36 -33.57
N THR A 197 36.55 34.73 -34.40
CA THR A 197 36.42 35.13 -35.82
C THR A 197 34.96 34.99 -36.28
N VAL A 198 34.44 36.03 -36.95
CA VAL A 198 33.08 36.15 -37.49
C VAL A 198 33.13 36.23 -39.03
N LEU A 199 32.02 35.79 -39.64
CA LEU A 199 31.46 36.06 -40.99
C LEU A 199 31.80 35.05 -42.10
N PRO A 200 30.92 34.89 -43.13
CA PRO A 200 29.45 34.98 -43.15
C PRO A 200 28.77 33.78 -43.89
N PRO A 201 27.43 33.63 -43.86
CA PRO A 201 26.71 32.58 -44.59
C PRO A 201 26.30 33.01 -46.01
N PRO A 202 26.24 32.09 -47.00
CA PRO A 202 25.59 32.36 -48.28
C PRO A 202 24.08 32.05 -48.27
N SER A 203 23.42 32.68 -49.24
CA SER A 203 22.03 33.10 -49.35
C SER A 203 20.99 32.09 -49.90
N ARG A 204 19.76 32.23 -49.36
CA ARG A 204 18.41 32.27 -49.99
C ARG A 204 17.91 31.13 -50.91
N GLY A 205 16.72 30.63 -50.56
CA GLY A 205 15.69 30.14 -51.49
C GLY A 205 14.29 30.39 -50.87
N PRO A 206 13.26 30.79 -51.66
CA PRO A 206 12.08 31.47 -51.15
C PRO A 206 10.98 30.53 -50.66
N GLY A 207 10.26 30.98 -49.62
CA GLY A 207 9.00 30.39 -49.20
C GLY A 207 7.86 30.70 -50.17
N ILE A 208 6.92 29.77 -50.26
CA ILE A 208 5.56 30.02 -50.73
C ILE A 208 4.62 29.46 -49.66
N THR A 209 3.87 30.36 -49.05
CA THR A 209 2.68 30.12 -48.24
C THR A 209 1.48 29.74 -49.12
N ARG A 210 0.79 28.65 -48.78
CA ARG A 210 -0.65 28.65 -48.49
C ARG A 210 -1.07 27.33 -47.88
#